data_AF-A0A821KWT7-F1
#
_entry.id   AF-A0A821KWT7-F1
#
_cell.length_a   1.000
_cell.length_b   1.000
_cell.length_c   1.000
_cell.angle_alpha   90.00
_cell.angle_beta   90.00
_cell.angle_gamma   90.00
#
_symmetry.space_group_name_H-M   'P 1'
#
loop_
_entity.id
_entity.type
_entity.pdbx_description
1 polymer ?
#
loop_
_entity_poly.entity_id
_entity_poly.type
_entity_poly.pdbx_seq_one_letter_code
_entity_poly.pdbx_strand_id
1 'polypeptide(L)'
;MIVREPEKRATLDEVMSDIWYRQYEDDGNDSEQHHIDSLRLISQDDHEFILRQMIDGDIAEKDTILKSLNEKEYNYITATYYLLAEKILHAKFDNENRNVKRHKCSLQPAHDPFKECDSIRFEI
;
A
#
# COMPACT_ATOMS: atom_id res chain seq x y z
N MET A 1 20.89 -15.32 -11.25
CA MET A 1 19.63 -15.34 -12.05
C MET A 1 19.74 -16.09 -13.37
N ILE A 2 20.89 -16.05 -14.07
CA ILE A 2 21.10 -16.80 -15.32
C ILE A 2 21.46 -18.26 -14.98
N VAL A 3 20.43 -19.09 -14.85
CA VAL A 3 20.53 -20.54 -14.58
C VAL A 3 19.78 -21.29 -15.68
N ARG A 4 20.35 -22.38 -16.19
CA ARG A 4 19.77 -23.18 -17.28
C ARG A 4 18.43 -23.82 -16.89
N GLU A 5 18.37 -24.33 -15.66
CA GLU A 5 17.17 -24.93 -15.09
C GLU A 5 16.36 -23.86 -14.33
N PRO A 6 15.09 -23.62 -14.68
CA PRO A 6 14.30 -22.55 -14.08
C PRO A 6 13.96 -22.82 -12.61
N GLU A 7 13.77 -24.09 -12.24
CA GLU A 7 13.44 -24.50 -10.87
C GLU A 7 14.56 -24.21 -9.87
N LYS A 8 15.81 -24.12 -10.35
CA LYS A 8 16.99 -23.78 -9.54
C LYS A 8 17.30 -22.28 -9.55
N ARG A 9 16.44 -21.46 -10.16
CA ARG A 9 16.64 -20.01 -10.17
C ARG A 9 16.37 -19.47 -8.78
N ALA A 10 17.24 -18.54 -8.35
CA ALA A 10 17.04 -17.83 -7.10
C ALA A 10 15.64 -17.19 -7.04
N THR A 11 14.98 -17.31 -5.89
CA THR A 11 13.68 -16.70 -5.63
C THR A 11 13.83 -15.20 -5.38
N LEU A 12 12.71 -14.46 -5.39
CA LEU A 12 12.75 -13.02 -5.16
C LEU A 12 13.29 -12.69 -3.77
N ASP A 13 12.91 -13.47 -2.75
CA ASP A 13 13.37 -13.33 -1.36
C ASP A 13 14.90 -13.47 -1.26
N GLU A 14 15.46 -14.50 -1.92
CA GLU A 14 16.91 -14.72 -1.97
C GLU A 14 17.62 -13.56 -2.66
N VAL A 15 17.07 -13.05 -3.76
CA VAL A 15 17.62 -11.89 -4.48
C VAL A 15 17.59 -10.63 -3.62
N MET A 16 16.49 -10.37 -2.91
CA MET A 16 16.34 -9.23 -1.99
C MET A 16 17.31 -9.29 -0.80
N SER A 17 17.66 -10.50 -0.37
CA SER A 17 18.61 -10.71 0.73
C SER A 17 20.08 -10.60 0.33
N ASP A 18 20.37 -10.58 -0.98
CA ASP A 18 21.74 -10.59 -1.49
C ASP A 18 22.46 -9.27 -1.19
N ILE A 19 23.76 -9.39 -0.88
CA ILE A 19 24.63 -8.29 -0.49
C ILE A 19 24.72 -7.25 -1.62
N TRP A 20 24.75 -7.70 -2.89
CA TRP A 20 24.81 -6.76 -4.02
C TRP A 20 23.53 -5.92 -4.13
N TYR A 21 22.37 -6.45 -3.74
CA TYR A 21 21.09 -5.75 -3.82
C TYR A 21 20.96 -4.77 -2.64
N ARG A 22 21.23 -5.26 -1.42
CA ARG A 22 21.09 -4.47 -0.18
C ARG A 22 22.09 -3.31 -0.06
N GLN A 23 23.24 -3.36 -0.74
CA GLN A 23 24.20 -2.25 -0.76
C GLN A 23 23.66 -0.96 -1.41
N TYR A 24 22.56 -1.05 -2.17
CA TYR A 24 21.92 0.10 -2.83
C TYR A 24 20.58 0.52 -2.20
N GLU A 25 20.12 -0.19 -1.17
CA GLU A 25 18.91 0.17 -0.41
C GLU A 25 19.27 1.24 0.64
N ASP A 26 19.43 2.50 0.23
CA ASP A 26 19.67 3.65 1.12
C ASP A 26 18.67 4.82 0.96
N ASP A 27 17.59 4.71 0.18
CA ASP A 27 16.64 5.83 0.09
C ASP A 27 15.17 5.40 -0.13
N GLY A 28 14.44 5.26 0.97
CA GLY A 28 13.12 5.88 1.11
C GLY A 28 11.86 5.19 0.56
N ASN A 29 11.90 3.96 0.05
CA ASN A 29 10.71 3.37 -0.62
C ASN A 29 9.82 2.45 0.23
N ASP A 30 10.03 2.39 1.54
CA ASP A 30 9.25 1.52 2.46
C ASP A 30 7.73 1.78 2.46
N SER A 31 7.29 2.95 2.01
CA SER A 31 5.85 3.29 2.01
C SER A 31 5.03 2.48 1.02
N GLU A 32 5.58 2.07 -0.13
CA GLU A 32 4.82 1.30 -1.13
C GLU A 32 4.74 -0.20 -0.77
N GLN A 33 5.79 -0.72 -0.12
CA GLN A 33 5.91 -2.14 0.22
C GLN A 33 4.84 -2.61 1.23
N HIS A 34 4.46 -1.74 2.18
CA HIS A 34 3.47 -2.05 3.23
C HIS A 34 2.06 -2.36 2.66
N HIS A 35 1.75 -1.88 1.46
CA HIS A 35 0.42 -2.00 0.87
C HIS A 35 0.21 -3.35 0.17
N ILE A 36 1.26 -3.90 -0.44
CA ILE A 36 1.22 -5.21 -1.11
C ILE A 36 1.00 -6.34 -0.10
N ASP A 37 1.61 -6.25 1.09
CA ASP A 37 1.42 -7.27 2.13
C ASP A 37 -0.03 -7.31 2.66
N SER A 38 -0.69 -6.15 2.67
CA SER A 38 -2.10 -6.01 3.06
C SER A 38 -3.07 -6.62 2.02
N LEU A 39 -2.61 -6.90 0.80
CA LEU A 39 -3.40 -7.58 -0.24
C LEU A 39 -3.89 -8.96 0.20
N ARG A 40 -3.18 -9.58 1.16
CA ARG A 40 -3.55 -10.86 1.78
C ARG A 40 -4.77 -10.77 2.71
N LEU A 41 -5.20 -9.55 3.07
CA LEU A 41 -6.25 -9.27 4.05
C LEU A 41 -7.48 -8.61 3.41
N ILE A 42 -7.69 -8.78 2.10
CA ILE A 42 -8.87 -8.22 1.43
C ILE A 42 -10.17 -8.75 2.03
N SER A 43 -11.14 -7.86 2.28
CA SER A 43 -12.46 -8.25 2.77
C SER A 43 -13.25 -9.01 1.70
N GLN A 44 -14.15 -9.88 2.12
CA GLN A 44 -15.04 -10.60 1.21
C GLN A 44 -15.93 -9.65 0.39
N ASP A 45 -16.39 -8.54 0.98
CA ASP A 45 -17.16 -7.51 0.26
C ASP A 45 -16.35 -6.87 -0.89
N ASP A 46 -15.06 -6.57 -0.65
CA ASP A 46 -14.20 -6.01 -1.68
C ASP A 46 -13.91 -7.04 -2.77
N HIS A 47 -13.74 -8.32 -2.39
CA HIS A 47 -13.60 -9.41 -3.33
C HIS A 47 -14.81 -9.51 -4.28
N GLU A 48 -16.03 -9.49 -3.74
CA GLU A 48 -17.25 -9.51 -4.56
C GLU A 48 -17.38 -8.27 -5.45
N PHE A 49 -16.97 -7.10 -4.96
CA PHE A 49 -16.97 -5.87 -5.72
C PHE A 49 -16.00 -5.93 -6.92
N ILE A 50 -14.77 -6.43 -6.71
CA ILE A 50 -13.78 -6.58 -7.78
C ILE A 50 -14.28 -7.61 -8.82
N LEU A 51 -14.84 -8.73 -8.39
CA LEU A 51 -15.41 -9.72 -9.31
C LEU A 51 -16.48 -9.10 -10.19
N ARG A 52 -17.39 -8.31 -9.61
CA ARG A 52 -18.42 -7.60 -10.37
C ARG A 52 -17.79 -6.63 -11.38
N GLN A 53 -16.80 -5.84 -10.95
CA GLN A 53 -16.11 -4.90 -11.83
C GLN A 53 -15.39 -5.59 -13.00
N MET A 54 -14.80 -6.77 -12.77
CA MET A 54 -14.16 -7.55 -13.83
C MET A 54 -15.17 -8.15 -14.81
N ILE A 55 -16.34 -8.58 -14.33
CA ILE A 55 -17.42 -9.12 -15.18
C ILE A 55 -18.05 -7.99 -16.00
N ASP A 56 -18.38 -6.85 -15.37
CA ASP A 56 -18.96 -5.69 -16.04
C ASP A 56 -18.00 -5.09 -17.09
N GLY A 57 -16.69 -5.24 -16.87
CA GLY A 57 -15.63 -4.84 -17.79
C GLY A 57 -15.28 -5.85 -18.87
N ASP A 58 -16.01 -6.97 -18.99
CA ASP A 58 -15.79 -8.05 -19.96
C ASP A 58 -14.35 -8.61 -19.94
N ILE A 59 -13.73 -8.69 -18.75
CA ILE A 59 -12.37 -9.23 -18.58
C ILE A 59 -12.37 -10.76 -18.70
N ALA A 60 -13.35 -11.40 -18.07
CA ALA A 60 -13.60 -12.85 -18.09
C ALA A 60 -14.95 -13.18 -17.42
N GLU A 61 -15.46 -14.38 -17.69
CA GLU A 61 -16.61 -14.93 -16.95
C GLU A 61 -16.25 -15.26 -15.50
N LYS A 62 -17.24 -15.18 -14.60
CA LYS A 62 -17.09 -15.40 -13.16
C LYS A 62 -16.36 -16.70 -12.81
N ASP A 63 -16.76 -17.82 -13.42
CA ASP A 63 -16.17 -19.13 -13.13
C ASP A 63 -14.71 -19.21 -13.55
N THR A 64 -14.35 -18.60 -14.68
CA THR A 64 -12.97 -18.53 -15.17
C THR A 64 -12.09 -17.71 -14.23
N ILE A 65 -12.62 -16.59 -13.70
CA ILE A 65 -11.92 -15.77 -12.72
C ILE A 65 -11.66 -16.58 -11.44
N LEU A 66 -12.70 -17.20 -10.88
CA LEU A 66 -12.57 -18.00 -9.65
C LEU A 66 -11.61 -19.18 -9.82
N LYS A 67 -11.66 -19.86 -10.96
CA LYS A 67 -10.73 -20.95 -11.28
C LYS A 67 -9.28 -20.46 -11.32
N SER A 68 -9.02 -19.38 -12.06
CA SER A 68 -7.67 -18.80 -12.18
C SER A 68 -7.12 -18.37 -10.82
N LEU A 69 -7.96 -17.81 -9.95
CA LEU A 69 -7.59 -17.42 -8.59
C LEU A 69 -7.29 -18.64 -7.70
N ASN A 70 -8.06 -19.72 -7.82
CA ASN A 70 -7.85 -20.95 -7.05
C ASN A 70 -6.57 -21.69 -7.46
N GLU A 71 -6.27 -21.72 -8.76
CA GLU A 71 -5.07 -22.36 -9.32
C GLU A 71 -3.80 -21.50 -9.15
N LYS A 72 -3.96 -20.21 -8.79
CA LYS A 72 -2.87 -19.22 -8.63
C LYS A 72 -1.98 -19.11 -9.87
N GLU A 73 -2.59 -19.23 -11.05
CA GLU A 73 -1.88 -19.12 -12.30
C GLU A 73 -1.41 -17.68 -12.55
N TYR A 74 -0.25 -17.53 -13.20
CA TYR A 74 0.30 -16.23 -13.59
C TYR A 74 -0.30 -15.78 -14.92
N ASN A 75 -1.49 -15.19 -14.86
CA ASN A 75 -2.32 -14.86 -16.01
C ASN A 75 -2.73 -13.39 -15.97
N TYR A 76 -3.27 -12.87 -17.08
CA TYR A 76 -3.83 -11.50 -17.08
C TYR A 76 -5.04 -11.38 -16.16
N ILE A 77 -5.83 -12.44 -15.99
CA ILE A 77 -7.01 -12.46 -15.10
C ILE A 77 -6.61 -12.25 -13.64
N THR A 78 -5.66 -13.04 -13.15
CA THR A 78 -5.16 -12.95 -11.77
C THR A 78 -4.40 -11.64 -11.55
N ALA A 79 -3.63 -11.20 -12.55
CA ALA A 79 -2.96 -9.89 -12.51
C ALA A 79 -3.97 -8.74 -12.37
N THR A 80 -5.00 -8.69 -13.21
CA THR A 80 -6.04 -7.65 -13.13
C THR A 80 -6.74 -7.66 -11.77
N TYR A 81 -7.07 -8.85 -11.25
CA TYR A 81 -7.68 -8.98 -9.92
C TYR A 81 -6.80 -8.36 -8.82
N TYR A 82 -5.51 -8.71 -8.76
CA TYR A 82 -4.62 -8.22 -7.72
C TYR A 82 -4.35 -6.70 -7.84
N LEU A 83 -4.27 -6.16 -9.04
CA LEU A 83 -4.12 -4.71 -9.27
C LEU A 83 -5.36 -3.93 -8.81
N LEU A 84 -6.56 -4.45 -9.07
CA LEU A 84 -7.80 -3.82 -8.60
C LEU A 84 -7.93 -3.91 -7.07
N ALA A 85 -7.57 -5.05 -6.49
CA ALA A 85 -7.50 -5.23 -5.04
C ALA A 85 -6.57 -4.20 -4.39
N GLU A 86 -5.36 -4.05 -4.92
CA GLU A 86 -4.39 -3.07 -4.43
C GLU A 86 -4.93 -1.65 -4.53
N LYS A 87 -5.53 -1.28 -5.68
CA LYS A 87 -6.12 0.04 -5.88
C LYS A 87 -7.20 0.37 -4.84
N ILE A 88 -8.02 -0.60 -4.46
CA ILE A 88 -9.06 -0.41 -3.43
C ILE A 88 -8.41 -0.22 -2.05
N LEU A 89 -7.40 -1.03 -1.70
CA LEU A 89 -6.67 -0.89 -0.44
C LEU A 89 -5.95 0.47 -0.34
N HIS A 90 -5.34 0.92 -1.43
CA HIS A 90 -4.70 2.22 -1.51
C HIS A 90 -5.70 3.36 -1.23
N ALA A 91 -6.88 3.30 -1.87
CA ALA A 91 -7.93 4.29 -1.62
C ALA A 91 -8.42 4.28 -0.17
N LYS A 92 -8.53 3.11 0.48
CA LYS A 92 -8.93 3.02 1.89
C LYS A 92 -7.87 3.64 2.82
N PHE A 93 -6.60 3.27 2.64
CA PHE A 93 -5.50 3.79 3.44
C PHE A 93 -5.35 5.31 3.30
N ASP A 94 -5.47 5.85 2.08
CA ASP A 94 -5.45 7.29 1.85
C ASP A 94 -6.57 8.02 2.59
N ASN A 95 -7.78 7.45 2.59
CA ASN A 95 -8.92 8.01 3.32
C ASN A 95 -8.69 7.98 4.84
N GLU A 96 -8.12 6.91 5.38
CA GLU A 96 -7.75 6.80 6.79
C GLU A 96 -6.68 7.82 7.18
N ASN A 97 -5.59 7.92 6.41
CA ASN A 97 -4.52 8.90 6.64
C ASN A 97 -5.03 10.35 6.55
N ARG A 98 -5.95 10.65 5.63
CA ARG A 98 -6.62 11.96 5.56
C ARG A 98 -7.48 12.23 6.79
N ASN A 99 -8.20 11.23 7.30
CA ASN A 99 -9.03 11.37 8.51
C ASN A 99 -8.18 11.57 9.77
N VAL A 100 -7.05 10.88 9.93
CA VAL A 100 -6.12 11.09 11.05
C VAL A 100 -5.53 12.52 11.04
N LYS A 101 -5.15 13.04 9.86
CA LYS A 101 -4.67 14.43 9.74
C LYS A 101 -5.73 15.46 10.12
N ARG A 102 -7.01 15.19 9.87
CA ARG A 102 -8.13 16.05 10.28
C ARG A 102 -8.32 16.09 11.80
N HIS A 103 -8.13 14.97 12.49
CA HIS A 103 -8.29 14.89 13.96
C HIS A 103 -7.08 15.41 14.74
N LYS A 104 -5.89 15.49 14.15
CA LYS A 104 -4.71 16.14 14.76
C LYS A 104 -4.78 17.67 14.78
N CYS A 105 -5.66 18.29 14.00
CA CYS A 105 -5.81 19.75 13.95
C CYS A 105 -6.77 20.29 15.04
N SER A 106 -7.56 19.44 15.71
CA SER A 106 -8.53 19.86 16.73
C SER A 106 -8.01 19.85 18.17
N LEU A 107 -6.72 19.54 18.40
CA LEU A 107 -6.11 19.42 19.73
C LEU A 107 -4.77 20.14 19.85
N GLN A 108 -4.66 21.35 19.28
CA GLN A 108 -3.61 22.29 19.72
C GLN A 108 -4.23 23.26 20.73
N PRO A 109 -3.73 23.36 21.98
CA PRO A 109 -4.10 24.47 22.84
C PRO A 109 -3.67 25.75 22.14
N ALA A 110 -4.58 26.73 22.09
CA ALA A 110 -4.31 28.04 21.49
C ALA A 110 -3.03 28.64 22.12
N HIS A 111 -1.97 28.73 21.34
CA HIS A 111 -0.80 29.51 21.71
C HIS A 111 -1.10 30.96 21.32
N ASP A 112 -1.55 31.76 22.29
CA ASP A 112 -1.81 33.19 22.11
C ASP A 112 -0.49 33.93 21.81
N PRO A 113 -0.35 34.58 20.64
CA PRO A 113 0.89 35.24 20.24
C PRO A 113 1.07 36.66 20.83
N PHE A 114 0.29 37.04 21.85
CA PHE A 114 0.27 38.41 22.40
C PHE A 114 0.35 38.49 23.93
N LYS A 115 1.23 37.69 24.54
CA LYS A 115 1.69 37.96 25.92
C LYS A 115 3.20 38.13 25.97
N GLU A 116 3.68 39.20 25.35
CA GLU A 116 4.97 39.77 25.67
C GLU A 116 4.83 41.28 25.78
N CYS A 117 4.28 41.70 26.93
CA CYS A 117 4.44 43.03 27.51
C CYS A 117 4.10 42.86 28.99
N ASP A 118 5.11 42.80 29.84
CA ASP A 118 5.27 43.81 30.87
C ASP A 118 6.51 43.55 31.74
N SER A 119 7.19 44.66 32.04
CA SER A 119 8.13 44.86 33.15
C SER A 119 9.59 44.49 32.91
N ILE A 120 10.41 45.52 32.64
CA ILE A 120 11.52 46.03 33.48
C ILE A 120 11.83 47.44 32.95
N ARG A 121 11.16 48.48 33.44
CA ARG A 121 11.58 49.40 34.54
C ARG A 121 12.94 50.05 34.31
N PHE A 122 12.88 51.32 33.90
CA PHE A 122 13.93 52.35 34.00
C PHE A 122 14.48 52.46 35.42
N GLU A 123 15.80 52.58 35.55
CA GLU A 123 16.41 53.42 36.60
C GLU A 123 17.74 54.01 36.07
N ILE A 124 18.01 55.22 36.55
CA ILE A 124 18.92 56.26 36.03
C ILE A 124 20.40 55.91 36.21
#